data_AF-A0A9P7JLJ1-F1
#
_entry.id   AF-A0A9P7JLJ1-F1
#
_cell.length_a   1.000
_cell.length_b   1.000
_cell.length_c   1.000
_cell.angle_alpha   90.00
_cell.angle_beta   90.00
_cell.angle_gamma   90.00
#
_symmetry.space_group_name_H-M   'P 1'
#
loop_
_entity.id
_entity.type
_entity.pdbx_description
1 polymer ?
#
loop_
_entity_poly.entity_id
_entity_poly.type
_entity_poly.pdbx_seq_one_letter_code
_entity_poly.pdbx_strand_id
1 'polypeptide(L)'
;MSSPHAAPMEMMSAMEESIRKAAESGVFTWDCKHEEEVMLELYGLFLGGNNPMQAEECSQAGLHCNYFCRTCEVGRTKEYKESDEGYKRKHCTPAGTAEEIHTQFSSVLALCATEKIKKSVASSGVKDTITGYILETVIELGKKLRKWGAGVQAKPEAEVKAILEKQLEDLL
;
A
#
# COMPACT_ATOMS: atom_id res chain seq x y z
N MET A 1 -5.38 15.09 9.76
CA MET A 1 -5.71 16.01 8.65
C MET A 1 -6.38 15.18 7.57
N SER A 2 -7.52 15.61 7.03
CA SER A 2 -8.12 15.00 5.84
C SER A 2 -8.65 16.13 4.97
N SER A 3 -8.15 16.25 3.75
CA SER A 3 -8.63 17.21 2.77
C SER A 3 -9.80 16.60 1.99
N PRO A 4 -10.89 17.34 1.74
CA PRO A 4 -11.92 16.90 0.80
C PRO A 4 -11.49 17.03 -0.68
N HIS A 5 -10.34 17.67 -0.93
CA HIS A 5 -9.87 18.03 -2.28
C HIS A 5 -8.58 17.34 -2.70
N ALA A 6 -7.92 16.61 -1.80
CA ALA A 6 -6.70 15.89 -2.09
C ALA A 6 -6.73 14.52 -1.40
N ALA A 7 -6.26 13.49 -2.09
CA ALA A 7 -6.01 12.18 -1.49
C ALA A 7 -4.79 12.25 -0.55
N PRO A 8 -4.68 11.35 0.44
CA PRO A 8 -3.49 11.23 1.29
C PRO A 8 -2.17 11.25 0.52
N MET A 9 -2.06 10.45 -0.54
CA MET A 9 -0.84 10.39 -1.34
C MET A 9 -0.50 11.71 -2.06
N GLU A 10 -1.51 12.48 -2.49
CA GLU A 10 -1.29 13.80 -3.11
C GLU A 10 -0.78 14.81 -2.08
N MET A 11 -1.32 14.79 -0.86
CA MET A 11 -0.84 15.62 0.24
C MET A 11 0.60 15.27 0.63
N MET A 12 0.91 13.98 0.72
CA MET A 12 2.25 13.51 1.04
C MET A 12 3.27 13.87 -0.05
N SER A 13 2.90 13.78 -1.33
CA SER A 13 3.77 14.19 -2.43
C SER A 13 4.10 15.68 -2.37
N ALA A 14 3.12 16.55 -2.10
CA ALA A 14 3.35 17.99 -1.95
C ALA A 14 4.21 18.32 -0.72
N MET A 15 4.03 17.59 0.38
CA MET A 15 4.87 17.73 1.58
C MET A 15 6.31 17.29 1.32
N GLU A 16 6.50 16.14 0.65
CA GLU A 16 7.81 15.65 0.25
C GLU A 16 8.54 16.68 -0.64
N GLU A 17 7.86 17.21 -1.66
CA GLU A 17 8.43 18.22 -2.55
C GLU A 17 8.87 19.48 -1.77
N SER A 18 8.06 19.93 -0.82
CA SER A 18 8.37 21.09 0.01
C SER A 18 9.59 20.85 0.91
N ILE A 19 9.68 19.67 1.53
CA ILE A 19 10.82 19.29 2.37
C ILE A 19 12.08 19.13 1.54
N ARG A 20 11.99 18.50 0.36
CA ARG A 20 13.13 18.32 -0.54
C ARG A 20 13.67 19.66 -1.02
N LYS A 21 12.80 20.59 -1.43
CA LYS A 21 13.20 21.96 -1.78
C LYS A 21 13.89 22.66 -0.61
N ALA A 22 13.31 22.59 0.59
CA ALA A 22 13.90 23.17 1.79
C ALA A 22 15.29 22.56 2.12
N ALA A 23 15.47 21.25 1.92
CA ALA A 23 16.75 20.58 2.11
C ALA A 23 17.80 20.94 1.05
N GLU A 24 17.37 21.18 -0.20
CA GLU A 24 18.25 21.55 -1.31
C GLU A 24 18.70 23.01 -1.24
N SER A 25 17.78 23.94 -0.94
CA SER A 25 18.06 25.39 -0.97
C SER A 25 18.29 26.02 0.40
N GLY A 26 18.02 25.29 1.49
CA GLY A 26 17.85 25.88 2.82
C GLY A 26 16.58 26.71 2.93
N VAL A 27 16.16 26.99 4.17
CA VAL A 27 15.08 27.94 4.46
C VAL A 27 15.67 29.09 5.27
N PHE A 28 15.93 30.22 4.62
CA PHE A 28 16.47 31.41 5.26
C PHE A 28 15.34 32.24 5.88
N THR A 29 15.53 32.63 7.14
CA THR A 29 14.60 33.49 7.89
C THR A 29 15.38 34.41 8.82
N TRP A 30 14.70 35.42 9.35
CA TRP A 30 15.26 36.32 10.35
C TRP A 30 14.95 35.84 11.76
N ASP A 31 15.97 35.73 12.63
CA ASP A 31 15.78 35.52 14.06
C ASP A 31 15.65 36.86 14.78
N CYS A 32 14.42 37.23 15.15
CA CYS A 32 14.14 38.49 15.85
C CYS A 32 14.80 38.61 17.22
N LYS A 33 15.23 37.51 17.85
CA LYS A 33 15.86 37.53 19.18
C LYS A 33 17.34 37.87 19.11
N HIS A 34 18.04 37.35 18.09
CA HIS A 34 19.48 37.54 17.91
C HIS A 34 19.81 38.57 16.82
N GLU A 35 18.80 39.08 16.12
CA GLU A 35 18.92 40.09 15.05
C GLU A 35 19.88 39.64 13.93
N GLU A 36 19.75 38.38 13.51
CA GLU A 36 20.57 37.80 12.45
C GLU A 36 19.76 36.92 11.49
N GLU A 37 20.29 36.71 10.28
CA GLU A 37 19.76 35.74 9.35
C GLU A 37 20.17 34.33 9.78
N VAL A 38 19.20 33.43 9.83
CA VAL A 38 19.39 32.02 10.18
C VAL A 38 18.86 31.12 9.07
N MET A 39 19.48 29.95 8.93
CA MET A 39 19.02 28.90 8.03
C MET A 39 18.35 27.80 8.86
N LEU A 40 17.11 27.46 8.52
CA LEU A 40 16.38 26.35 9.13
C LEU A 40 16.66 25.06 8.36
N GLU A 41 17.08 24.03 9.08
CA GLU A 41 17.16 22.66 8.57
C GLU A 41 15.97 21.85 9.09
N LEU A 42 15.16 21.33 8.16
CA LEU A 42 13.97 20.54 8.49
C LEU A 42 14.33 19.05 8.52
N TYR A 43 14.03 18.39 9.64
CA TYR A 43 14.16 16.95 9.80
C TYR A 43 12.80 16.32 10.10
N GLY A 44 12.41 15.32 9.31
CA GLY A 44 11.22 14.53 9.58
C GLY A 44 11.44 13.61 10.77
N LEU A 45 10.80 13.90 11.91
CA LEU A 45 10.93 13.08 13.12
C LEU A 45 10.01 11.85 13.12
N PHE A 46 8.75 12.02 12.71
CA PHE A 46 7.78 10.94 12.53
C PHE A 46 6.70 11.35 11.52
N LEU A 47 6.14 10.37 10.81
CA LEU A 47 5.00 10.57 9.91
C LEU A 47 3.73 10.06 10.58
N GLY A 48 3.00 10.98 11.19
CA GLY A 48 1.73 10.68 11.86
C GLY A 48 0.55 10.90 10.93
N GLY A 49 -0.41 9.99 10.97
CA GLY A 49 -1.69 10.14 10.26
C GLY A 49 -2.84 9.60 11.09
N ASN A 50 -4.08 9.91 10.68
CA ASN A 50 -5.22 9.16 11.20
C ASN A 50 -5.27 7.77 10.51
N ASN A 51 -6.05 6.84 11.05
CA ASN A 51 -6.03 5.45 10.57
C ASN A 51 -6.24 5.29 9.05
N PRO A 52 -7.18 6.01 8.39
CA PRO A 52 -7.31 5.90 6.93
C PRO A 52 -6.09 6.42 6.15
N MET A 53 -5.56 7.57 6.55
CA MET A 53 -4.41 8.20 5.91
C MET A 53 -3.15 7.34 6.08
N GLN A 54 -2.89 6.85 7.29
CA GLN A 54 -1.78 5.91 7.55
C GLN A 54 -1.95 4.59 6.79
N ALA A 55 -3.18 4.12 6.61
CA ALA A 55 -3.42 2.88 5.90
C ALA A 55 -3.01 3.01 4.43
N GLU A 56 -3.33 4.13 3.79
CA GLU A 56 -2.94 4.42 2.42
C GLU A 56 -1.42 4.62 2.30
N GLU A 57 -0.84 5.48 3.14
CA GLU A 57 0.60 5.82 3.10
C GLU A 57 1.52 4.63 3.39
N CYS A 58 1.07 3.68 4.22
CA CYS A 58 1.88 2.52 4.62
C CYS A 58 1.52 1.23 3.86
N SER A 59 0.71 1.29 2.81
CA SER A 59 0.20 0.11 2.08
C SER A 59 -0.43 -0.94 3.03
N GLN A 60 -1.26 -0.48 3.96
CA GLN A 60 -1.89 -1.31 4.99
C GLN A 60 -3.38 -1.50 4.74
N ALA A 61 -3.89 -2.69 5.06
CA ALA A 61 -5.31 -3.04 4.97
C ALA A 61 -6.22 -2.44 6.09
N GLY A 62 -5.74 -1.47 6.86
CA GLY A 62 -6.50 -0.83 7.95
C GLY A 62 -6.71 -1.71 9.19
N LEU A 63 -7.66 -1.34 10.04
CA LEU A 63 -7.88 -1.96 11.36
C LEU A 63 -8.54 -3.35 11.32
N HIS A 64 -9.18 -3.71 10.21
CA HIS A 64 -9.92 -4.97 10.09
C HIS A 64 -9.06 -6.16 9.62
N CYS A 65 -7.78 -5.94 9.35
CA CYS A 65 -6.86 -7.03 8.98
C CYS A 65 -6.22 -7.65 10.22
N ASN A 66 -5.64 -8.85 10.05
CA ASN A 66 -4.98 -9.52 11.17
C ASN A 66 -3.69 -8.81 11.61
N TYR A 67 -3.10 -7.95 10.77
CA TYR A 67 -1.84 -7.24 10.99
C TYR A 67 -2.01 -5.75 10.71
N PHE A 68 -2.61 -5.04 11.67
CA PHE A 68 -3.09 -3.67 11.52
C PHE A 68 -2.03 -2.60 11.82
N CYS A 69 -0.76 -2.97 11.99
CA CYS A 69 0.32 -2.02 12.19
C CYS A 69 1.48 -2.40 11.27
N ARG A 70 2.05 -1.41 10.60
CA ARG A 70 3.24 -1.57 9.73
C ARG A 70 4.54 -1.20 10.41
N THR A 71 4.51 -0.77 11.67
CA THR A 71 5.72 -0.52 12.46
C THR A 71 6.13 -1.80 13.18
N CYS A 72 5.21 -2.40 13.91
CA CYS A 72 5.35 -3.75 14.44
C CYS A 72 4.29 -4.61 13.75
N GLU A 73 4.64 -5.80 13.28
CA GLU A 73 3.73 -6.84 12.77
C GLU A 73 2.77 -7.36 13.86
N VAL A 74 2.35 -6.51 14.80
CA VAL A 74 1.41 -6.83 15.85
C VAL A 74 0.07 -7.15 15.22
N GLY A 75 -0.46 -8.29 15.62
CA GLY A 75 -1.54 -8.92 14.89
C GLY A 75 -1.98 -10.23 15.52
N ARG A 76 -2.81 -10.98 14.79
CA ARG A 76 -3.37 -12.28 15.21
C ARG A 76 -4.36 -12.20 16.37
N THR A 77 -4.65 -13.35 16.98
CA THR A 77 -5.62 -13.49 18.06
C THR A 77 -5.18 -12.73 19.31
N LYS A 78 -6.14 -12.44 20.18
CA LYS A 78 -5.89 -11.74 21.43
C LYS A 78 -4.89 -12.50 22.30
N GLU A 79 -5.06 -13.83 22.38
CA GLU A 79 -4.20 -14.73 23.16
C GLU A 79 -2.75 -14.69 22.67
N TYR A 80 -2.53 -14.60 21.36
CA TYR A 80 -1.18 -14.45 20.82
C TYR A 80 -0.56 -13.11 21.23
N LYS A 81 -1.32 -12.00 21.12
CA LYS A 81 -0.84 -10.66 21.50
C LYS A 81 -0.51 -10.54 22.98
N GLU A 82 -1.18 -11.31 23.83
CA GLU A 82 -0.95 -11.36 25.28
C GLU A 82 0.18 -12.33 25.69
N SER A 83 0.74 -13.10 24.75
CA SER A 83 1.87 -13.98 24.99
C SER A 83 3.22 -13.26 24.87
N ASP A 84 4.27 -13.81 25.51
CA ASP A 84 5.64 -13.29 25.41
C ASP A 84 6.14 -13.21 23.95
N GLU A 85 5.75 -14.17 23.11
CA GLU A 85 6.09 -14.17 21.68
C GLU A 85 5.37 -13.06 20.91
N GLY A 86 4.12 -12.77 21.25
CA GLY A 86 3.39 -11.64 20.65
C GLY A 86 3.93 -10.28 21.10
N TYR A 87 4.55 -10.21 22.28
CA TYR A 87 5.22 -9.01 22.77
C TYR A 87 6.53 -8.74 22.03
N LYS A 88 7.21 -9.77 21.52
CA LYS A 88 8.40 -9.63 20.65
C LYS A 88 7.98 -8.98 19.33
N ARG A 89 8.17 -7.67 19.23
CA ARG A 89 7.84 -6.90 18.03
C ARG A 89 8.77 -7.29 16.87
N LYS A 90 8.21 -7.97 15.86
CA LYS A 90 8.82 -8.04 14.54
C LYS A 90 8.47 -6.77 13.77
N HIS A 91 9.46 -6.08 13.22
CA HIS A 91 9.22 -4.87 12.46
C HIS A 91 8.94 -5.22 11.00
N CYS A 92 7.95 -4.58 10.39
CA CYS A 92 7.80 -4.67 8.94
C CYS A 92 8.96 -3.93 8.27
N THR A 93 9.31 -4.35 7.05
CA THR A 93 10.29 -3.64 6.22
C THR A 93 9.62 -3.15 4.94
N PRO A 94 10.11 -2.05 4.35
CA PRO A 94 9.67 -1.62 3.02
C PRO A 94 9.84 -2.74 1.98
N ALA A 95 10.97 -3.45 2.01
CA ALA A 95 11.25 -4.59 1.12
C ALA A 95 10.20 -5.70 1.24
N GLY A 96 9.87 -6.13 2.47
CA GLY A 96 8.85 -7.17 2.67
C GLY A 96 7.44 -6.73 2.23
N THR A 97 7.15 -5.42 2.28
CA THR A 97 5.91 -4.87 1.74
C THR A 97 5.87 -4.96 0.22
N ALA A 98 6.96 -4.58 -0.45
CA ALA A 98 7.08 -4.69 -1.90
C ALA A 98 7.01 -6.15 -2.39
N GLU A 99 7.69 -7.07 -1.71
CA GLU A 99 7.62 -8.51 -2.01
C GLU A 99 6.21 -9.08 -1.92
N GLU A 100 5.45 -8.67 -0.90
CA GLU A 100 4.05 -9.08 -0.75
C GLU A 100 3.18 -8.50 -1.87
N ILE A 101 3.39 -7.25 -2.26
CA ILE A 101 2.70 -6.62 -3.40
C ILE A 101 3.02 -7.39 -4.71
N HIS A 102 4.28 -7.73 -4.95
CA HIS A 102 4.66 -8.57 -6.11
C HIS A 102 4.00 -9.96 -6.08
N THR A 103 3.87 -10.54 -4.89
CA THR A 103 3.17 -11.81 -4.69
C THR A 103 1.68 -11.68 -4.99
N GLN A 104 1.06 -10.55 -4.65
CA GLN A 104 -0.32 -10.23 -5.01
C GLN A 104 -0.49 -10.13 -6.54
N PHE A 105 0.42 -9.45 -7.25
CA PHE A 105 0.42 -9.43 -8.72
C PHE A 105 0.51 -10.83 -9.32
N SER A 106 1.42 -11.66 -8.84
CA SER A 106 1.55 -13.05 -9.32
C SER A 106 0.26 -13.87 -9.08
N SER A 107 -0.43 -13.59 -7.97
CA SER A 107 -1.67 -14.28 -7.59
C SER A 107 -2.87 -13.90 -8.47
N VAL A 108 -2.83 -12.73 -9.13
CA VAL A 108 -3.93 -12.23 -9.97
C VAL A 108 -4.12 -13.07 -11.24
N LEU A 109 -3.03 -13.67 -11.72
CA LEU A 109 -3.01 -14.49 -12.94
C LEU A 109 -3.63 -15.87 -12.74
N ALA A 110 -3.82 -16.29 -11.49
CA ALA A 110 -4.27 -17.63 -11.17
C ALA A 110 -5.80 -17.76 -11.09
N LEU A 111 -6.30 -19.00 -11.10
CA LEU A 111 -7.68 -19.31 -10.73
C LEU A 111 -8.00 -18.83 -9.32
N CYS A 112 -9.25 -18.41 -9.12
CA CYS A 112 -9.77 -17.88 -7.84
C CYS A 112 -8.95 -16.70 -7.28
N ALA A 113 -8.39 -15.85 -8.16
CA ALA A 113 -7.58 -14.70 -7.79
C ALA A 113 -8.20 -13.84 -6.67
N THR A 114 -9.51 -13.56 -6.72
CA THR A 114 -10.20 -12.78 -5.67
C THR A 114 -9.99 -13.34 -4.27
N GLU A 115 -10.14 -14.66 -4.07
CA GLU A 115 -9.99 -15.27 -2.75
C GLU A 115 -8.53 -15.39 -2.34
N LYS A 116 -7.62 -15.58 -3.29
CA LYS A 116 -6.17 -15.57 -3.03
C LYS A 116 -5.70 -14.22 -2.53
N ILE A 117 -6.13 -13.13 -3.19
CA ILE A 117 -5.80 -11.77 -2.76
C ILE A 117 -6.39 -11.47 -1.39
N LYS A 118 -7.68 -11.76 -1.15
CA LYS A 118 -8.30 -11.58 0.17
C LYS A 118 -7.53 -12.31 1.27
N LYS A 119 -7.12 -13.56 1.01
CA LYS A 119 -6.35 -14.36 1.96
C LYS A 119 -4.96 -13.78 2.21
N SER A 120 -4.26 -13.38 1.15
CA SER A 120 -2.96 -12.69 1.22
C SER A 120 -3.08 -11.45 2.10
N VAL A 121 -3.95 -10.50 1.74
CA VAL A 121 -4.23 -9.26 2.50
C VAL A 121 -4.58 -9.55 3.96
N ALA A 122 -5.45 -10.53 4.23
CA ALA A 122 -5.81 -10.89 5.60
C ALA A 122 -4.62 -11.44 6.39
N SER A 123 -3.73 -12.19 5.75
CA SER A 123 -2.58 -12.85 6.38
C SER A 123 -1.33 -11.97 6.49
N SER A 124 -1.16 -10.97 5.63
CA SER A 124 0.00 -10.08 5.62
C SER A 124 -0.31 -8.68 6.13
N GLY A 125 -1.59 -8.29 6.12
CA GLY A 125 -2.03 -6.92 6.39
C GLY A 125 -1.65 -5.92 5.29
N VAL A 126 -1.04 -6.37 4.19
CA VAL A 126 -0.61 -5.52 3.09
C VAL A 126 -1.76 -5.31 2.12
N LYS A 127 -2.11 -4.05 1.90
CA LYS A 127 -3.03 -3.64 0.85
C LYS A 127 -2.60 -2.26 0.38
N ASP A 128 -2.15 -2.18 -0.86
CA ASP A 128 -1.80 -0.93 -1.48
C ASP A 128 -2.96 -0.45 -2.37
N THR A 129 -3.33 0.82 -2.24
CA THR A 129 -4.52 1.38 -2.91
C THR A 129 -4.33 1.44 -4.42
N ILE A 130 -3.14 1.85 -4.88
CA ILE A 130 -2.83 2.04 -6.30
C ILE A 130 -2.85 0.68 -7.02
N THR A 131 -2.08 -0.27 -6.50
CA THR A 131 -2.03 -1.64 -7.03
C THR A 131 -3.37 -2.34 -6.89
N GLY A 132 -4.16 -2.03 -5.87
CA GLY A 132 -5.53 -2.52 -5.70
C GLY A 132 -6.40 -2.30 -6.94
N TYR A 133 -6.36 -1.11 -7.54
CA TYR A 133 -7.10 -0.82 -8.77
C TYR A 133 -6.64 -1.68 -9.96
N ILE A 134 -5.33 -1.89 -10.09
CA ILE A 134 -4.75 -2.73 -11.15
C ILE A 134 -5.20 -4.19 -10.95
N LEU A 135 -5.06 -4.71 -9.72
CA LEU A 135 -5.45 -6.07 -9.36
C LEU A 135 -6.95 -6.30 -9.63
N GLU A 136 -7.82 -5.38 -9.23
CA GLU A 136 -9.27 -5.46 -9.47
C GLU A 136 -9.59 -5.49 -10.97
N THR A 137 -8.92 -4.66 -11.76
CA THR A 137 -9.09 -4.63 -13.23
C THR A 137 -8.75 -5.98 -13.87
N VAL A 138 -7.61 -6.57 -13.50
CA VAL A 138 -7.18 -7.87 -14.04
C VAL A 138 -8.07 -9.01 -13.53
N ILE A 139 -8.52 -8.96 -12.27
CA ILE A 139 -9.48 -9.93 -11.72
C ILE A 139 -10.79 -9.91 -12.49
N GLU A 140 -11.35 -8.73 -12.75
CA GLU A 140 -12.62 -8.59 -13.47
C GLU A 140 -12.50 -9.05 -14.93
N LEU A 141 -11.37 -8.78 -15.59
CA LEU A 141 -11.07 -9.34 -16.91
C LEU A 141 -11.03 -10.87 -16.86
N GLY A 142 -10.31 -11.45 -15.88
CA GLY A 142 -10.22 -12.90 -15.69
C GLY A 142 -11.58 -13.55 -15.45
N LYS A 143 -12.48 -12.90 -14.69
CA LYS A 143 -13.87 -13.37 -14.51
C LYS A 143 -14.65 -13.35 -15.82
N LYS A 144 -14.49 -12.32 -16.65
CA LYS A 144 -15.16 -12.22 -17.96
C LYS A 144 -14.69 -13.30 -18.94
N LEU A 145 -13.38 -13.54 -19.03
CA LEU A 145 -12.81 -14.53 -19.95
C LEU A 145 -13.16 -15.98 -19.57
N ARG A 146 -13.39 -16.25 -18.28
CA ARG A 146 -13.77 -17.57 -17.75
C ARG A 146 -15.28 -17.79 -17.67
N LYS A 147 -16.10 -16.76 -17.91
CA LYS A 147 -17.56 -16.89 -17.92
C LYS A 147 -18.01 -17.63 -19.18
N TRP A 148 -18.86 -18.63 -18.97
CA TRP A 148 -19.61 -19.29 -20.03
C TRP A 148 -20.98 -18.61 -20.17
N GLY A 149 -21.40 -18.27 -21.39
CA GLY A 149 -22.66 -17.55 -21.63
C GLY A 149 -23.06 -17.50 -23.10
N ALA A 150 -24.29 -17.01 -23.37
CA ALA A 150 -24.99 -17.06 -24.67
C ALA A 150 -24.10 -16.73 -25.89
N GLY A 151 -23.53 -17.78 -26.51
CA GLY A 151 -22.70 -17.69 -27.71
C GLY A 151 -21.19 -17.49 -27.51
N VAL A 152 -20.69 -17.34 -26.28
CA VAL A 152 -19.26 -17.17 -25.99
C VAL A 152 -18.74 -18.38 -25.21
N GLN A 153 -17.85 -19.14 -25.84
CA GLN A 153 -17.17 -20.27 -25.23
C GLN A 153 -16.08 -19.75 -24.28
N ALA A 154 -15.98 -20.34 -23.08
CA ALA A 154 -14.92 -20.03 -22.14
C ALA A 154 -13.56 -20.36 -22.79
N LYS A 155 -12.60 -19.44 -22.68
CA LYS A 155 -11.26 -19.65 -23.21
C LYS A 155 -10.50 -20.70 -22.38
N PRO A 156 -9.59 -21.49 -22.99
CA PRO A 156 -8.68 -22.35 -22.24
C PRO A 156 -7.86 -21.53 -21.23
N GLU A 157 -7.59 -22.09 -20.04
CA GLU A 157 -6.93 -21.36 -18.96
C GLU A 157 -5.53 -20.84 -19.34
N ALA A 158 -4.80 -21.55 -20.20
CA ALA A 158 -3.51 -21.09 -20.72
C ALA A 158 -3.64 -19.81 -21.55
N GLU A 159 -4.69 -19.70 -22.37
CA GLU A 159 -4.97 -18.50 -23.16
C GLU A 159 -5.44 -17.36 -22.27
N VAL A 160 -6.29 -17.65 -21.27
CA VAL A 160 -6.69 -16.66 -20.27
C VAL A 160 -5.47 -16.09 -19.56
N LYS A 161 -4.56 -16.93 -19.07
CA LYS A 161 -3.35 -16.50 -18.37
C LYS A 161 -2.48 -15.59 -19.23
N ALA A 162 -2.24 -15.94 -20.50
CA ALA A 162 -1.48 -15.11 -21.42
C ALA A 162 -2.13 -13.74 -21.67
N ILE A 163 -3.47 -13.68 -21.78
CA ILE A 163 -4.20 -12.40 -21.91
C ILE A 163 -4.06 -11.57 -20.62
N LEU A 164 -4.16 -12.20 -19.45
CA LEU A 164 -4.02 -11.50 -18.17
C LEU A 164 -2.59 -11.01 -17.93
N GLU A 165 -1.58 -11.77 -18.33
CA GLU A 165 -0.16 -11.37 -18.28
C GLU A 165 0.07 -10.14 -19.15
N LYS A 166 -0.41 -10.16 -20.40
CA LYS A 166 -0.33 -9.00 -21.28
C LYS A 166 -1.06 -7.78 -20.70
N GLN A 167 -2.28 -7.98 -20.20
CA GLN A 167 -3.05 -6.88 -19.59
C GLN A 167 -2.34 -6.29 -18.38
N LEU A 168 -1.65 -7.12 -17.60
CA LEU A 168 -0.88 -6.67 -16.45
C LEU A 168 0.35 -5.87 -16.89
N GLU A 169 1.07 -6.33 -17.91
CA GLU A 169 2.20 -5.59 -18.50
C GLU A 169 1.77 -4.23 -19.06
N ASP A 170 0.59 -4.15 -19.70
CA ASP A 170 0.06 -2.89 -20.26
C ASP A 170 -0.37 -1.87 -19.17
N LEU A 171 -0.53 -2.31 -17.91
CA LEU A 171 -0.97 -1.46 -16.78
C LEU A 171 0.18 -1.03 -15.85
N LEU A 172 1.38 -1.58 -16.03
CA LEU A 172 2.59 -1.25 -15.27
C LEU A 172 3.45 -0.24 -16.04
#